data_AF-A0A8S4QIL6-F1
#
_entry.id   AF-A0A8S4QIL6-F1
#
_cell.length_a   1.000
_cell.length_b   1.000
_cell.length_c   1.000
_cell.angle_alpha   90.00
_cell.angle_beta   90.00
_cell.angle_gamma   90.00
#
_symmetry.space_group_name_H-M   'P 1'
#
loop_
_entity.id
_entity.type
_entity.pdbx_description
1 polymer ?
#
loop_
_entity_poly.entity_id
_entity_poly.type
_entity_poly.pdbx_seq_one_letter_code
_entity_poly.pdbx_strand_id
1 'polypeptide(L)'
;IESVRRFPCLWNTTAIEYRDQELKDAAWAEVMKETDLSSVKEVKLKWKKLRDSYRDALKRHSEMLAKEPGATPAPKKTYPWKYMAPMQFLQPHMNVRKKVPHHTQLPSTLCRPTTEHGL
;
A
#
# COMPACT_ATOMS: atom_id res chain seq x y z
N ILE A 1 -0.56 9.49 -14.07
CA ILE A 1 -0.73 8.90 -12.71
C ILE A 1 -2.20 8.93 -12.32
N GLU A 2 -2.86 10.06 -12.51
CA GLU A 2 -4.30 10.22 -12.25
C GLU A 2 -5.16 9.22 -13.04
N SER A 3 -4.85 8.99 -14.32
CA SER A 3 -5.51 7.95 -15.12
C SER A 3 -5.48 6.59 -14.43
N VAL A 4 -4.31 6.12 -14.01
CA VAL A 4 -4.15 4.83 -13.31
C VAL A 4 -4.83 4.84 -11.93
N ARG A 5 -4.91 5.99 -11.25
CA ARG A 5 -5.62 6.14 -9.98
C ARG A 5 -7.12 5.87 -10.12
N ARG A 6 -7.72 6.22 -11.26
CA ARG A 6 -9.14 5.96 -11.55
C ARG A 6 -9.48 4.47 -11.69
N PHE A 7 -8.49 3.64 -11.98
CA PHE A 7 -8.67 2.20 -12.19
C PHE A 7 -8.12 1.38 -10.99
N PRO A 8 -8.95 1.09 -9.97
CA PRO A 8 -8.53 0.32 -8.80
C PRO A 8 -8.03 -1.08 -9.18
N CYS A 9 -8.53 -1.69 -10.26
CA CYS A 9 -8.07 -2.99 -10.75
C CYS A 9 -6.56 -3.05 -11.10
N LEU A 10 -5.90 -1.91 -11.34
CA LEU A 10 -4.47 -1.85 -11.66
C LEU A 10 -3.57 -1.88 -10.41
N TRP A 11 -4.07 -1.41 -9.26
CA TRP A 11 -3.25 -1.18 -8.07
C TRP A 11 -3.82 -1.73 -6.76
N ASN A 12 -5.12 -1.97 -6.69
CA ASN A 12 -5.79 -2.43 -5.50
C ASN A 12 -5.73 -3.95 -5.42
N THR A 13 -4.69 -4.48 -4.77
CA THR A 13 -4.50 -5.93 -4.57
C THR A 13 -5.58 -6.59 -3.73
N THR A 14 -6.39 -5.81 -3.01
CA THR A 14 -7.52 -6.30 -2.20
C THR A 14 -8.85 -6.33 -2.97
N ALA A 15 -8.90 -5.76 -4.18
CA ALA A 15 -10.10 -5.81 -5.01
C ALA A 15 -10.22 -7.16 -5.71
N ILE A 16 -11.43 -7.70 -5.82
CA ILE A 16 -11.71 -8.91 -6.62
C ILE A 16 -11.35 -8.67 -8.09
N GLU A 17 -11.59 -7.46 -8.58
CA GLU A 17 -11.24 -6.98 -9.92
C GLU A 17 -9.72 -7.08 -10.23
N TYR A 18 -8.87 -7.16 -9.20
CA TYR A 18 -7.43 -7.40 -9.40
C TYR A 18 -7.13 -8.85 -9.84
N ARG A 19 -8.08 -9.79 -9.74
CA ARG A 19 -7.90 -11.14 -10.30
C ARG A 19 -8.28 -11.20 -11.78
N ASP A 20 -9.12 -10.29 -12.23
CA ASP A 20 -9.58 -10.23 -13.61
C ASP A 20 -8.51 -9.67 -14.53
N GLN A 21 -8.01 -10.52 -15.43
CA GLN A 21 -6.98 -10.14 -16.38
C GLN A 21 -7.55 -9.26 -17.50
N GLU A 22 -8.80 -9.52 -17.90
CA GLU A 22 -9.49 -8.80 -18.96
C GLU A 22 -9.79 -7.35 -18.54
N LEU A 23 -10.28 -7.15 -17.31
CA LEU A 23 -10.52 -5.82 -16.75
C LEU A 23 -9.24 -4.98 -16.63
N LYS A 24 -8.12 -5.62 -16.27
CA LYS A 24 -6.81 -4.94 -16.26
C LYS A 24 -6.39 -4.51 -17.66
N ASP A 25 -6.58 -5.37 -18.66
CA ASP A 25 -6.18 -5.06 -20.02
C ASP A 25 -7.02 -3.90 -20.58
N ALA A 26 -8.33 -3.94 -20.35
CA ALA A 26 -9.24 -2.83 -20.67
C ALA A 26 -8.83 -1.53 -19.97
N ALA A 27 -8.54 -1.58 -18.67
CA ALA A 27 -8.05 -0.41 -17.92
C ALA A 27 -6.71 0.11 -18.48
N TRP A 28 -5.79 -0.76 -18.88
CA TRP A 28 -4.54 -0.35 -19.51
C TRP A 28 -4.76 0.29 -20.88
N ALA A 29 -5.72 -0.19 -21.66
CA ALA A 29 -6.09 0.41 -22.94
C ALA A 29 -6.71 1.80 -22.75
N GLU A 30 -7.54 1.99 -21.73
CA GLU A 30 -8.10 3.31 -21.39
C GLU A 30 -7.02 4.27 -20.92
N VAL A 31 -6.13 3.84 -20.01
CA VAL A 31 -4.98 4.66 -19.58
C VAL A 31 -4.08 5.01 -20.77
N MET A 32 -3.88 4.08 -21.72
CA MET A 32 -3.10 4.32 -22.93
C MET A 32 -3.71 5.46 -23.76
N LYS A 33 -5.02 5.41 -24.02
CA LYS A 33 -5.74 6.48 -24.71
C LYS A 33 -5.66 7.82 -23.98
N GLU A 34 -5.79 7.82 -22.65
CA GLU A 34 -5.80 9.04 -21.85
C GLU A 34 -4.41 9.67 -21.68
N THR A 35 -3.34 8.90 -21.90
CA THR A 35 -1.95 9.39 -21.80
C THR A 35 -1.29 9.65 -23.16
N ASP A 36 -2.05 9.55 -24.26
CA ASP A 36 -1.56 9.71 -25.64
C ASP A 36 -0.31 8.84 -25.91
N LEU A 37 -0.28 7.62 -25.35
CA LEU A 37 0.82 6.69 -25.56
C LEU A 37 0.49 5.74 -26.72
N SER A 38 1.47 5.47 -27.57
CA SER A 38 1.27 4.62 -28.76
C SER A 38 1.10 3.14 -28.44
N SER A 39 1.50 2.69 -27.24
CA SER A 39 1.42 1.28 -26.87
C SER A 39 1.14 1.05 -25.39
N VAL A 40 0.27 0.08 -25.09
CA VAL A 40 0.04 -0.44 -23.74
C VAL A 40 1.35 -0.88 -23.08
N LYS A 41 2.31 -1.39 -23.86
CA LYS A 41 3.64 -1.79 -23.36
C LYS A 41 4.40 -0.61 -22.76
N GLU A 42 4.38 0.55 -23.42
CA GLU A 42 5.04 1.76 -22.93
C GLU A 42 4.36 2.29 -21.67
N VAL A 43 3.02 2.27 -21.64
CA VAL A 43 2.24 2.68 -20.46
C VAL A 43 2.60 1.81 -19.26
N LYS A 44 2.62 0.48 -19.44
CA LYS A 44 3.04 -0.49 -18.42
C LYS A 44 4.47 -0.24 -17.95
N LEU A 45 5.41 0.03 -18.87
CA LEU A 45 6.80 0.33 -18.54
C LEU A 45 6.94 1.65 -17.76
N LYS A 46 6.23 2.69 -18.19
CA LYS A 46 6.22 4.00 -17.53
C LYS A 46 5.66 3.89 -16.12
N TRP A 47 4.55 3.17 -15.96
CA TRP A 47 3.98 2.88 -14.64
C TRP A 47 4.91 2.05 -13.76
N LYS A 48 5.59 1.04 -14.32
CA LYS A 48 6.59 0.24 -13.60
C LYS A 48 7.71 1.12 -13.07
N LYS A 49 8.28 2.00 -13.91
CA LYS A 49 9.30 2.99 -13.50
C LYS A 49 8.78 3.91 -12.40
N LEU A 50 7.53 4.35 -12.51
CA LEU A 50 6.89 5.23 -11.53
C LEU A 50 6.72 4.54 -10.17
N ARG A 51 6.23 3.29 -10.16
CA ARG A 51 6.14 2.47 -8.94
C ARG A 51 7.50 2.18 -8.32
N ASP A 52 8.50 1.86 -9.12
CA ASP A 52 9.83 1.57 -8.61
C ASP A 52 10.46 2.80 -7.94
N SER A 53 10.34 3.96 -8.59
CA SER A 53 10.81 5.21 -8.05
C SER A 53 10.01 5.66 -6.81
N TYR A 54 8.72 5.33 -6.72
CA TYR A 54 7.92 5.50 -5.49
C TYR A 54 8.38 4.58 -4.35
N ARG A 55 8.67 3.31 -4.64
CA ARG A 55 9.19 2.35 -3.65
C ARG A 55 10.55 2.80 -3.12
N ASP A 56 11.41 3.29 -3.99
CA ASP A 56 12.71 3.83 -3.60
C ASP A 56 12.56 5.10 -2.73
N ALA A 57 11.64 6.01 -3.09
CA ALA A 57 11.30 7.16 -2.26
C ALA A 57 10.78 6.75 -0.87
N LEU A 58 9.91 5.73 -0.80
CA LEU A 58 9.43 5.16 0.47
C LEU A 58 10.57 4.54 1.28
N LYS A 59 11.49 3.81 0.64
CA LYS A 59 12.66 3.22 1.30
C LYS A 59 13.52 4.33 1.93
N ARG A 60 13.85 5.37 1.15
CA ARG A 60 14.61 6.53 1.62
C ARG A 60 13.92 7.23 2.79
N HIS A 61 12.60 7.40 2.71
CA HIS A 61 11.81 7.96 3.81
C HIS A 61 11.86 7.06 5.06
N SER A 62 11.68 5.74 4.91
CA SER A 62 11.72 4.79 6.03
C SER A 62 13.09 4.69 6.69
N GLU A 63 14.18 4.70 5.91
CA GLU A 63 15.55 4.67 6.43
C GLU A 63 15.89 5.95 7.19
N MET A 64 15.37 7.10 6.73
CA MET A 64 15.52 8.36 7.44
C MET A 64 14.77 8.38 8.77
N LEU A 65 13.55 7.82 8.82
CA LEU A 65 12.78 7.68 10.06
C LEU A 65 13.38 6.65 11.03
N ALA A 66 14.02 5.61 10.51
CA ALA A 66 14.69 4.57 11.31
C ALA A 66 16.04 5.05 11.87
N LYS A 67 16.66 6.06 11.26
CA LYS A 67 17.86 6.72 11.78
C LYS A 67 17.48 7.73 12.87
N GLU A 68 17.44 7.19 14.10
CA GLU A 68 17.75 7.83 15.40
C GLU A 68 16.60 8.40 16.27
N PRO A 69 16.32 7.78 17.45
CA PRO A 69 15.66 8.42 18.59
C PRO A 69 16.60 9.35 19.40
N GLY A 70 17.60 9.99 18.78
CA GLY A 70 18.63 10.75 19.52
C GLY A 70 19.40 11.84 18.76
N ALA A 71 19.34 11.91 17.43
CA ALA A 71 19.90 13.03 16.69
C ALA A 71 18.82 14.09 16.46
N THR A 72 19.07 15.30 16.96
CA THR A 72 18.27 16.49 16.67
C THR A 72 18.04 16.58 15.16
N PRO A 73 16.78 16.51 14.68
CA PRO A 73 16.51 16.58 13.26
C PRO A 73 16.74 18.03 12.83
N ALA A 74 17.93 18.32 12.31
CA ALA A 74 18.10 19.47 11.45
C ALA A 74 16.99 19.39 10.38
N PRO A 75 16.28 20.47 10.06
CA PRO A 75 15.21 20.48 9.08
C PRO A 75 15.84 20.31 7.69
N LYS A 76 16.30 19.10 7.39
CA LYS A 76 16.67 18.69 6.05
C LYS A 76 15.37 18.83 5.29
N LYS A 77 15.27 19.89 4.48
CA LYS A 77 14.19 20.15 3.52
C LYS A 77 14.03 18.88 2.70
N THR A 78 13.23 17.97 3.21
CA THR A 78 12.98 16.69 2.59
C THR A 78 12.07 17.10 1.46
N TYR A 79 12.56 17.06 0.24
CA TYR A 79 11.69 17.25 -0.90
C TYR A 79 10.95 15.93 -1.04
N PRO A 80 9.70 15.79 -0.57
CA PRO A 80 8.92 14.62 -0.92
C PRO A 80 8.97 14.55 -2.44
N TRP A 81 9.27 13.36 -2.95
CA TRP A 81 9.37 13.15 -4.38
C TRP A 81 8.12 13.76 -5.05
N LYS A 82 8.26 14.51 -6.14
CA LYS A 82 7.15 15.33 -6.70
C LYS A 82 5.88 14.51 -7.00
N TYR A 83 6.04 13.20 -7.19
CA TYR A 83 4.96 12.25 -7.43
C TYR A 83 4.53 11.44 -6.19
N MET A 84 5.06 11.76 -5.00
CA MET A 84 4.78 11.06 -3.74
C MET A 84 3.33 11.29 -3.30
N ALA A 85 2.84 12.53 -3.32
CA ALA A 85 1.45 12.86 -3.02
C ALA A 85 0.44 12.15 -3.95
N PRO A 86 0.55 12.24 -5.30
CA PRO A 86 -0.36 11.55 -6.19
C PRO A 86 -0.15 10.03 -6.21
N MET A 87 0.92 9.47 -5.63
CA MET A 87 1.09 8.01 -5.45
C MET A 87 0.80 7.53 -4.03
N GLN A 88 0.55 8.42 -3.07
CA GLN A 88 0.31 8.06 -1.67
C GLN A 88 -0.92 7.17 -1.49
N PHE A 89 -1.91 7.27 -2.38
CA PHE A 89 -3.07 6.38 -2.39
C PHE A 89 -2.69 4.90 -2.59
N LEU A 90 -1.54 4.61 -3.21
CA LEU A 90 -1.03 3.24 -3.36
C LEU A 90 -0.44 2.70 -2.05
N GLN A 91 0.06 3.57 -1.17
CA GLN A 91 0.77 3.21 0.05
C GLN A 91 0.02 2.20 0.94
N PRO A 92 -1.28 2.39 1.27
CA PRO A 92 -2.01 1.43 2.09
C PRO A 92 -2.31 0.10 1.39
N HIS A 93 -2.37 0.08 0.05
CA HIS A 93 -2.66 -1.13 -0.75
C HIS A 93 -1.40 -1.87 -1.21
N MET A 94 -0.24 -1.20 -1.24
CA MET A 94 1.07 -1.83 -1.45
C MET A 94 1.61 -2.47 -0.17
N ASN A 95 1.27 -1.91 1.00
CA ASN A 95 1.66 -2.44 2.31
C ASN A 95 0.50 -3.22 2.95
N VAL A 96 -0.02 -4.25 2.27
CA VAL A 96 -0.86 -5.28 2.91
C VAL A 96 0.05 -6.22 3.73
N ARG A 97 0.79 -5.61 4.65
CA ARG A 97 1.27 -6.20 5.90
C ARG A 97 0.91 -5.25 7.03
N LYS A 98 -0.33 -4.77 7.04
CA LYS A 98 -0.96 -4.53 8.32
C LYS A 98 -1.18 -5.93 8.90
N LYS A 99 -0.21 -6.39 9.68
CA LYS A 99 -0.52 -7.39 10.71
C LYS A 99 -1.70 -6.77 11.44
N VAL A 100 -2.88 -7.35 11.26
CA VAL A 100 -3.99 -7.11 12.17
C VAL A 100 -3.40 -7.19 13.58
N PRO A 101 -3.50 -6.14 14.41
CA PRO A 101 -3.32 -6.35 15.83
C PRO A 101 -4.39 -7.37 16.18
N HIS A 102 -3.98 -8.56 16.59
CA HIS A 102 -4.89 -9.53 17.17
C HIS A 102 -5.36 -8.95 18.51
N HIS A 103 -6.29 -8.00 18.45
CA HIS A 103 -7.15 -7.63 19.56
C HIS A 103 -8.48 -8.34 19.31
N THR A 104 -8.53 -9.60 19.73
CA THR A 104 -9.78 -10.30 20.01
C THR A 104 -9.59 -10.82 21.43
N GLN A 105 -9.91 -9.96 22.41
CA GLN A 105 -11.17 -9.97 23.15
C GLN A 105 -11.26 -11.18 24.10
N LEU A 106 -10.95 -10.88 25.37
CA LEU A 106 -11.61 -11.32 26.62
C LEU A 106 -11.94 -12.83 26.78
N PRO A 107 -11.36 -13.52 27.79
CA PRO A 107 -11.96 -14.77 28.29
C PRO A 107 -13.18 -14.42 29.15
N SER A 108 -14.36 -14.37 28.54
CA SER A 108 -15.63 -14.45 29.26
C SER A 108 -16.19 -15.86 29.15
N THR A 109 -15.71 -16.75 30.02
CA THR A 109 -16.47 -17.94 30.38
C THR A 109 -16.47 -18.07 31.90
N LEU A 110 -17.44 -17.38 32.49
CA LEU A 110 -17.92 -17.67 33.84
C LEU A 110 -18.71 -18.98 33.77
N CYS A 111 -18.17 -20.07 34.32
CA CYS A 111 -18.91 -21.28 34.74
C CYS A 111 -17.93 -22.17 35.53
N ARG A 112 -18.10 -22.64 36.76
CA ARG A 112 -18.96 -22.44 37.95
C ARG A 112 -18.14 -23.09 39.10
N PRO A 113 -18.49 -22.88 40.38
CA PRO A 113 -17.79 -23.50 41.51
C PRO A 113 -18.28 -24.94 41.74
N THR A 114 -17.38 -25.85 42.14
CA THR A 114 -17.68 -27.15 42.77
C THR A 114 -16.44 -27.45 43.63
N THR A 115 -16.42 -27.10 44.92
CA THR A 115 -16.99 -27.85 46.06
C THR A 115 -16.16 -29.10 46.38
N GLU A 116 -15.45 -29.03 47.53
CA GLU A 116 -15.15 -30.12 48.50
C GLU A 116 -14.24 -31.28 48.03
N HIS A 117 -13.43 -32.00 48.81
CA HIS A 117 -13.14 -32.21 50.25
C HIS A 117 -11.66 -32.73 50.23
N GLY A 118 -10.74 -32.34 51.12
CA GLY A 118 -10.63 -32.92 52.46
C GLY A 118 -10.18 -34.38 52.45
N LEU A 119 -8.87 -34.64 52.59
CA LEU A 119 -8.25 -35.74 53.36
C LEU A 119 -6.73 -35.59 53.41
#